data_AF-A0A7J3NP39-F1
#
_entry.id   AF-A0A7J3NP39-F1
#
_cell.length_a   1.000
_cell.length_b   1.000
_cell.length_c   1.000
_cell.angle_alpha   90.00
_cell.angle_beta   90.00
_cell.angle_gamma   90.00
#
_symmetry.space_group_name_H-M   'P 1'
#
loop_
_entity.id
_entity.type
_entity.pdbx_description
1 polymer ?
#
loop_
_entity_poly.entity_id
_entity_poly.type
_entity_poly.pdbx_seq_one_letter_code
_entity_poly.pdbx_strand_id
1 'polypeptide(L)'
;MVKRGKEFPAEGDLVIATVTKIANHGAYVTLDEYKGKEGLVHISEVSQSWVRNIRNFLKEGQKIVAKVLRTDPRKGFIDLSIRRVTEQQKKEKIQEWKRAQKAENLLELAAKKLDKNLDEAYEKVGWPLEDKYGEIYAGLEEAAEKGEKP
;
A
#
# COMPACT_ATOMS: atom_id res chain seq x y z
N MET A 1 3.84 -9.11 -3.06
CA MET A 1 3.14 -7.81 -3.00
C MET A 1 2.92 -7.57 -1.52
N VAL A 2 3.48 -6.49 -0.98
CA VAL A 2 3.47 -6.18 0.45
C VAL A 2 2.08 -6.42 1.03
N LYS A 3 1.96 -7.42 1.91
CA LYS A 3 0.69 -7.76 2.56
C LYS A 3 0.52 -6.91 3.81
N ARG A 4 -0.69 -6.36 4.00
CA ARG A 4 -1.14 -5.84 5.30
C ARG A 4 -1.96 -6.89 6.03
N GLY A 5 -1.86 -6.93 7.36
CA GLY A 5 -2.63 -7.84 8.21
C GLY A 5 -4.14 -7.56 8.22
N LYS A 6 -4.56 -6.33 7.88
CA LYS A 6 -5.98 -5.95 7.79
C LYS A 6 -6.54 -6.20 6.39
N GLU A 7 -7.80 -6.65 6.33
CA GLU A 7 -8.47 -6.92 5.06
C GLU A 7 -8.83 -5.64 4.28
N PHE A 8 -9.13 -4.55 4.99
CA PHE A 8 -9.52 -3.27 4.43
C PHE A 8 -8.75 -2.12 5.12
N PRO A 9 -8.45 -1.03 4.38
CA PRO A 9 -7.89 0.17 4.97
C PRO A 9 -8.95 0.94 5.77
N ALA A 10 -8.50 1.70 6.77
CA ALA A 10 -9.34 2.60 7.54
C ALA A 10 -9.54 3.94 6.80
N GLU A 11 -10.61 4.65 7.15
CA GLU A 11 -10.86 6.00 6.64
C GLU A 11 -9.72 6.94 7.05
N GLY A 12 -9.16 7.66 6.08
CA GLY A 12 -8.02 8.55 6.28
C GLY A 12 -6.65 7.92 5.98
N ASP A 13 -6.56 6.60 5.82
CA ASP A 13 -5.30 5.92 5.50
C ASP A 13 -4.76 6.35 4.12
N LEU A 14 -3.44 6.35 4.00
CA LEU A 14 -2.75 6.51 2.73
C LEU A 14 -2.40 5.13 2.17
N VAL A 15 -2.77 4.90 0.92
CA VAL A 15 -2.59 3.60 0.25
C VAL A 15 -1.92 3.78 -1.11
N ILE A 16 -1.15 2.75 -1.50
CA ILE A 16 -0.64 2.62 -2.87
C ILE A 16 -1.67 1.86 -3.70
N ALA A 17 -2.10 2.48 -4.79
CA ALA A 17 -3.05 1.90 -5.72
C ALA A 17 -2.53 1.96 -7.15
N THR A 18 -2.89 0.97 -7.95
CA THR A 18 -2.58 0.90 -9.39
C THR A 18 -3.83 1.19 -10.18
N VAL A 19 -3.78 2.16 -11.11
CA VAL A 19 -4.90 2.49 -12.00
C VAL A 19 -5.15 1.33 -12.94
N THR A 20 -6.35 0.76 -12.88
CA THR A 20 -6.76 -0.35 -13.75
C THR A 20 -7.53 0.12 -14.96
N LYS A 21 -8.43 1.11 -14.78
CA LYS A 21 -9.28 1.61 -15.86
C LYS A 21 -9.66 3.07 -15.65
N ILE A 22 -9.61 3.87 -16.70
CA ILE A 22 -10.05 5.27 -16.66
C ILE A 22 -11.42 5.43 -17.32
N ALA A 23 -12.39 5.95 -16.58
CA ALA A 23 -13.73 6.29 -17.06
C ALA A 23 -13.95 7.82 -17.07
N ASN A 24 -15.08 8.28 -17.60
CA ASN A 24 -15.39 9.71 -17.66
C ASN A 24 -15.66 10.32 -16.28
N HIS A 25 -16.20 9.53 -15.35
CA HIS A 25 -16.58 9.98 -14.00
C HIS A 25 -15.49 9.73 -12.94
N GLY A 26 -14.42 9.02 -13.29
CA GLY A 26 -13.37 8.65 -12.33
C GLY A 26 -12.39 7.62 -12.88
N ALA A 27 -11.50 7.13 -12.00
CA ALA A 27 -10.54 6.09 -12.30
C ALA A 27 -10.70 4.93 -11.32
N TYR A 28 -10.83 3.72 -11.86
CA TYR A 28 -10.78 2.48 -11.11
C TYR A 28 -9.34 2.12 -10.82
N VAL A 29 -9.09 1.66 -9.60
CA VAL A 29 -7.76 1.31 -9.12
C VAL A 29 -7.82 0.01 -8.31
N THR A 30 -6.70 -0.67 -8.18
CA THR A 30 -6.52 -1.81 -7.27
C THR A 30 -5.49 -1.46 -6.20
N LEU A 31 -5.79 -1.78 -4.95
CA LEU A 31 -4.89 -1.51 -3.83
C LEU A 31 -3.86 -2.63 -3.70
N ASP A 32 -2.60 -2.30 -4.00
CA ASP A 32 -1.49 -3.27 -3.98
C ASP A 32 -1.26 -3.87 -2.59
N GLU A 33 -1.45 -3.06 -1.53
CA GLU A 33 -1.22 -3.43 -0.13
C GLU A 33 -2.35 -4.32 0.46
N TYR A 34 -3.51 -4.34 -0.19
CA TYR A 34 -4.73 -4.97 0.32
C TYR A 34 -5.23 -6.05 -0.64
N LYS A 35 -4.36 -6.99 -1.03
CA LYS A 35 -4.72 -8.15 -1.89
C LYS A 35 -5.46 -7.77 -3.19
N GLY A 36 -5.18 -6.58 -3.74
CA GLY A 36 -5.80 -6.12 -4.99
C GLY A 36 -7.26 -5.71 -4.87
N LYS A 37 -7.75 -5.36 -3.67
CA LYS A 37 -9.10 -4.80 -3.47
C LYS A 37 -9.35 -3.62 -4.41
N GLU A 38 -10.59 -3.47 -4.85
CA GLU A 38 -10.97 -2.46 -5.82
C GLU A 38 -11.27 -1.12 -5.13
N GLY A 39 -10.87 -0.04 -5.80
CA GLY A 39 -11.19 1.32 -5.41
C GLY A 39 -11.55 2.21 -6.59
N LEU A 40 -12.18 3.34 -6.29
CA LEU A 40 -12.51 4.38 -7.27
C LEU A 40 -12.02 5.73 -6.78
N VAL A 41 -11.38 6.46 -7.69
CA VAL A 41 -11.11 7.88 -7.53
C VAL A 41 -12.11 8.64 -8.39
N HIS A 42 -13.05 9.34 -7.77
CA HIS A 42 -13.99 10.20 -8.49
C HIS A 42 -13.26 11.35 -9.19
N ILE A 43 -13.78 11.85 -10.33
CA ILE A 43 -13.15 12.94 -11.09
C ILE A 43 -12.84 14.18 -10.22
N SER A 44 -13.75 14.51 -9.31
CA SER A 44 -13.60 15.63 -8.38
C SER A 44 -12.52 15.41 -7.32
N GLU A 45 -12.03 14.17 -7.16
CA GLU A 45 -11.00 13.78 -6.19
C GLU A 45 -9.64 13.50 -6.85
N VAL A 46 -9.52 13.67 -8.18
CA VAL A 46 -8.26 13.46 -8.93
C VAL A 46 -7.27 14.61 -8.75
N SER A 47 -7.74 15.87 -8.77
CA SER A 47 -6.89 17.06 -8.69
C SER A 47 -7.58 18.19 -7.92
N GLN A 48 -6.78 19.13 -7.41
CA GLN A 48 -7.27 20.39 -6.84
C GLN A 48 -7.71 21.38 -7.94
N SER A 49 -7.11 21.28 -9.13
CA SER A 49 -7.46 22.10 -10.30
C SER A 49 -8.62 21.49 -11.08
N TRP A 50 -9.30 22.30 -11.90
CA TRP A 50 -10.37 21.81 -12.78
C TRP A 50 -9.88 20.71 -13.73
N VAL A 51 -10.52 19.55 -13.69
CA VAL A 51 -10.19 18.38 -14.52
C VAL A 51 -11.18 18.28 -15.68
N ARG A 52 -10.75 18.67 -16.89
CA ARG A 52 -11.54 18.46 -18.12
C ARG A 52 -11.39 17.02 -18.65
N ASN A 53 -10.23 16.41 -18.48
CA ASN A 53 -9.95 15.04 -18.91
C ASN A 53 -9.03 14.35 -17.91
N ILE A 54 -9.52 13.26 -17.29
CA ILE A 54 -8.77 12.49 -16.30
C ILE A 54 -7.49 11.88 -16.89
N ARG A 55 -7.49 11.54 -18.20
CA ARG A 55 -6.34 10.94 -18.88
C ARG A 55 -5.11 11.84 -18.92
N ASN A 56 -5.27 13.14 -18.67
CA ASN A 56 -4.15 14.07 -18.54
C ASN A 56 -3.43 13.93 -17.19
N PHE A 57 -4.10 13.38 -16.18
CA PHE A 57 -3.60 13.25 -14.81
C PHE A 57 -3.22 11.81 -14.47
N LEU A 58 -3.93 10.84 -15.05
CA LEU A 58 -3.77 9.42 -14.76
C LEU A 58 -3.59 8.61 -16.04
N LYS A 59 -2.82 7.53 -15.94
CA LYS A 59 -2.65 6.51 -16.98
C LYS A 59 -2.97 5.13 -16.42
N GLU A 60 -3.51 4.25 -17.25
CA GLU A 60 -3.70 2.85 -16.88
C GLU A 60 -2.33 2.19 -16.60
N GLY A 61 -2.27 1.35 -15.58
CA GLY A 61 -1.04 0.77 -15.02
C GLY A 61 -0.23 1.70 -14.11
N GLN A 62 -0.60 2.98 -13.97
CA GLN A 62 0.12 3.92 -13.11
C GLN A 62 -0.10 3.61 -11.64
N LYS A 63 0.97 3.58 -10.85
CA LYS A 63 0.91 3.56 -9.39
C LYS A 63 0.75 4.97 -8.84
N ILE A 64 -0.20 5.14 -7.93
CA ILE A 64 -0.54 6.40 -7.28
C ILE A 64 -0.64 6.21 -5.76
N VAL A 65 -0.39 7.29 -5.03
CA VAL A 65 -0.75 7.38 -3.60
C VAL A 65 -2.11 8.03 -3.53
N ALA A 66 -3.05 7.41 -2.81
CA ALA A 66 -4.37 7.97 -2.58
C ALA A 66 -4.74 7.86 -1.10
N LYS A 67 -5.57 8.79 -0.63
CA LYS A 67 -6.17 8.78 0.69
C LYS A 67 -7.52 8.10 0.64
N VAL A 68 -7.77 7.22 1.61
CA VAL A 68 -9.07 6.56 1.78
C VAL A 68 -10.07 7.56 2.32
N LEU A 69 -11.15 7.76 1.57
CA LEU A 69 -12.27 8.59 1.99
C LEU A 69 -13.29 7.78 2.75
N ARG A 70 -13.64 6.62 2.20
CA ARG A 70 -14.66 5.73 2.73
C ARG A 70 -14.37 4.31 2.30
N THR A 71 -14.64 3.37 3.20
CA THR A 71 -14.60 1.95 2.89
C THR A 71 -16.01 1.36 3.00
N ASP A 72 -16.46 0.64 1.98
CA ASP A 72 -17.70 -0.16 2.03
C ASP A 72 -17.37 -1.67 2.00
N PRO A 73 -17.27 -2.32 3.17
CA PRO A 73 -16.93 -3.73 3.25
C PRO A 73 -17.97 -4.65 2.60
N ARG A 74 -19.24 -4.21 2.49
CA ARG A 74 -20.33 -5.03 1.92
C ARG A 74 -20.21 -5.13 0.41
N LYS A 75 -19.81 -4.04 -0.24
CA LYS A 75 -19.61 -3.96 -1.69
C LYS A 75 -18.18 -4.28 -2.11
N GLY A 76 -17.25 -4.35 -1.17
CA GLY A 76 -15.82 -4.56 -1.44
C GLY A 76 -15.16 -3.38 -2.13
N PHE A 77 -15.74 -2.18 -1.98
CA PHE A 77 -15.38 -0.99 -2.77
C PHE A 77 -14.85 0.11 -1.86
N ILE A 78 -13.77 0.77 -2.29
CA ILE A 78 -13.07 1.80 -1.51
C ILE A 78 -13.05 3.11 -2.28
N ASP A 79 -13.62 4.16 -1.69
CA ASP A 79 -13.57 5.51 -2.25
C ASP A 79 -12.23 6.17 -1.88
N LEU A 80 -11.54 6.66 -2.90
CA LEU A 80 -10.18 7.18 -2.79
C LEU A 80 -10.08 8.62 -3.30
N SER A 81 -9.08 9.33 -2.78
CA SER A 81 -8.77 10.69 -3.21
C SER A 81 -7.29 10.91 -3.40
N ILE A 82 -6.92 11.45 -4.55
CA ILE A 82 -5.54 11.87 -4.86
C ILE A 82 -5.34 13.31 -4.40
N ARG A 83 -6.34 14.17 -4.59
CA ARG A 83 -6.22 15.60 -4.25
C ARG A 83 -6.07 15.88 -2.75
N ARG A 84 -6.46 14.94 -1.89
CA ARG A 84 -6.34 15.06 -0.42
C ARG A 84 -5.02 14.51 0.13
N VAL A 85 -4.09 14.14 -0.75
CA VAL A 85 -2.73 13.71 -0.39
C VAL A 85 -1.79 14.89 -0.60
N THR A 86 -1.08 15.30 0.45
CA THR A 86 -0.03 16.33 0.31
C THR A 86 1.24 15.74 -0.31
N GLU A 87 2.09 16.58 -0.89
CA GLU A 87 3.37 16.11 -1.46
C GLU A 87 4.28 15.49 -0.39
N GLN A 88 4.19 15.95 0.87
CA GLN A 88 4.91 15.35 2.00
C GLN A 88 4.38 13.93 2.27
N GLN A 89 3.08 13.78 2.48
CA GLN A 89 2.40 12.50 2.69
C GLN A 89 2.68 11.49 1.58
N LYS A 90 2.67 11.96 0.33
CA LYS A 90 2.99 11.17 -0.85
C LYS A 90 4.43 10.65 -0.80
N LYS A 91 5.39 11.51 -0.48
CA LYS A 91 6.81 11.11 -0.36
C LYS A 91 7.00 10.10 0.77
N GLU A 92 6.44 10.37 1.94
CA GLU A 92 6.50 9.48 3.11
C GLU A 92 5.90 8.10 2.78
N LYS A 93 4.70 8.06 2.18
CA LYS A 93 4.07 6.80 1.81
C LYS A 93 4.84 6.02 0.74
N ILE A 94 5.44 6.71 -0.23
CA ILE A 94 6.31 6.06 -1.23
C ILE A 94 7.57 5.47 -0.57
N GLN A 95 8.15 6.17 0.43
CA GLN A 95 9.30 5.67 1.17
C GLN A 95 8.94 4.43 2.00
N GLU A 96 7.83 4.49 2.75
CA GLU A 96 7.29 3.35 3.50
C GLU A 96 7.05 2.16 2.57
N TRP A 97 6.39 2.36 1.43
CA TRP A 97 6.13 1.28 0.48
C TRP A 97 7.43 0.65 -0.05
N LYS A 98 8.45 1.45 -0.36
CA LYS A 98 9.77 0.94 -0.79
C LYS A 98 10.46 0.14 0.32
N ARG A 99 10.40 0.60 1.56
CA ARG A 99 10.96 -0.12 2.72
C ARG A 99 10.22 -1.44 2.94
N ALA A 100 8.90 -1.43 2.84
CA ALA A 100 8.09 -2.64 2.95
C ALA A 100 8.38 -3.66 1.84
N GLN A 101 8.59 -3.23 0.60
CA GLN A 101 9.05 -4.12 -0.48
C GLN A 101 10.43 -4.73 -0.20
N LYS A 102 11.36 -3.93 0.34
CA LYS A 102 12.68 -4.46 0.73
C LYS A 102 12.54 -5.51 1.83
N ALA A 103 11.73 -5.24 2.85
CA ALA A 103 11.41 -6.21 3.89
C ALA A 103 10.78 -7.50 3.32
N GLU A 104 9.81 -7.40 2.42
CA GLU A 104 9.19 -8.57 1.76
C GLU A 104 10.25 -9.38 0.98
N ASN A 105 11.12 -8.72 0.20
CA ASN A 105 12.19 -9.41 -0.52
C ASN A 105 13.18 -10.11 0.43
N LEU A 106 13.53 -9.48 1.55
CA LEU A 106 14.41 -10.09 2.55
C LEU A 106 13.75 -11.30 3.23
N LEU A 107 12.47 -11.19 3.58
CA LEU A 107 11.68 -12.30 4.12
C LEU A 107 11.58 -13.44 3.11
N GLU A 108 11.34 -13.15 1.82
CA GLU A 108 11.28 -14.16 0.77
C GLU A 108 12.63 -14.88 0.60
N LEU A 109 13.74 -14.16 0.62
CA LEU A 109 15.08 -14.74 0.56
C LEU A 109 15.37 -15.63 1.77
N ALA A 110 14.98 -15.21 2.97
CA ALA A 110 15.14 -16.01 4.19
C ALA A 110 14.25 -17.27 4.14
N ALA A 111 13.01 -17.14 3.69
CA ALA A 111 12.07 -18.26 3.52
C ALA A 111 12.63 -19.31 2.55
N LYS A 112 13.11 -18.88 1.37
CA LYS A 112 13.74 -19.75 0.36
C LYS A 112 14.95 -20.50 0.90
N LYS A 113 15.78 -19.86 1.73
CA LYS A 113 16.93 -20.53 2.37
C LYS A 113 16.53 -21.59 3.40
N LEU A 114 15.36 -21.45 4.00
CA LEU A 114 14.84 -22.36 5.03
C LEU A 114 13.80 -23.35 4.48
N ASP A 115 13.65 -23.43 3.15
CA ASP A 115 12.64 -24.24 2.46
C ASP A 115 11.20 -23.99 2.96
N LYS A 116 10.92 -22.73 3.32
CA LYS A 116 9.60 -22.27 3.78
C LYS A 116 8.96 -21.36 2.73
N ASN A 117 7.64 -21.23 2.79
CA ASN A 117 6.92 -20.30 1.93
C ASN A 117 6.86 -18.89 2.53
N LEU A 118 6.47 -17.90 1.72
CA LEU A 118 6.40 -16.50 2.12
C LEU A 118 5.34 -16.26 3.21
N ASP A 119 4.21 -16.97 3.17
CA ASP A 119 3.16 -16.84 4.18
C ASP A 119 3.67 -17.25 5.57
N GLU A 120 4.41 -18.35 5.68
CA GLU A 120 5.06 -18.76 6.93
C GLU A 120 6.09 -17.74 7.43
N ALA A 121 6.82 -17.09 6.53
CA ALA A 121 7.77 -16.04 6.90
C ALA A 121 7.06 -14.80 7.45
N TYR A 122 5.92 -14.44 6.88
CA TYR A 122 5.04 -13.41 7.44
C TYR A 122 4.51 -13.80 8.82
N GLU A 123 4.03 -15.03 9.00
CA GLU A 123 3.49 -15.47 10.29
C GLU A 123 4.54 -15.53 11.41
N LYS A 124 5.73 -16.07 11.11
CA LYS A 124 6.77 -16.29 12.12
C LYS A 124 7.62 -15.06 12.41
N VAL A 125 7.78 -14.16 11.44
CA VAL A 125 8.69 -13.01 11.53
C VAL A 125 8.02 -11.70 11.13
N GLY A 126 7.33 -11.67 9.99
CA GLY A 126 6.69 -10.44 9.49
C GLY A 126 5.73 -9.79 10.47
N TRP A 127 4.64 -10.47 10.87
CA TRP A 127 3.64 -9.93 11.78
C TRP A 127 4.20 -9.61 13.17
N PRO A 128 5.05 -10.45 13.79
CA PRO A 128 5.70 -10.09 15.05
C PRO A 128 6.58 -8.84 14.96
N LEU A 129 7.30 -8.62 13.85
CA LEU A 129 8.09 -7.40 13.65
C LEU A 129 7.20 -6.17 13.40
N GLU A 130 6.12 -6.32 12.61
CA GLU A 130 5.16 -5.23 12.39
C GLU A 130 4.46 -4.82 13.69
N ASP A 131 4.06 -5.78 14.53
CA ASP A 131 3.43 -5.51 15.83
C ASP A 131 4.37 -4.77 16.79
N LYS A 132 5.62 -5.21 16.87
CA LYS A 132 6.61 -4.65 17.81
C LYS A 132 7.20 -3.31 17.37
N TYR A 133 7.44 -3.13 16.07
CA TYR A 133 8.17 -1.97 15.55
C TYR A 133 7.33 -1.07 14.63
N GLY A 134 6.05 -1.41 14.39
CA GLY A 134 5.16 -0.71 13.47
C GLY A 134 5.43 -0.97 11.98
N GLU A 135 6.66 -1.36 11.63
CA GLU A 135 7.08 -1.71 10.28
C GLU A 135 8.07 -2.88 10.31
N ILE A 136 7.87 -3.87 9.45
CA ILE A 136 8.76 -5.03 9.31
C ILE A 136 10.21 -4.60 9.06
N TYR A 137 10.43 -3.62 8.16
CA TYR A 137 11.77 -3.19 7.81
C TYR A 137 12.51 -2.54 8.99
N ALA A 138 11.82 -1.74 9.81
CA ALA A 138 12.40 -1.18 11.03
C ALA A 138 12.85 -2.27 12.02
N GLY A 139 12.05 -3.33 12.17
CA GLY A 139 12.43 -4.49 12.97
C GLY A 139 13.64 -5.26 12.45
N LEU A 140 13.80 -5.36 11.12
CA LEU A 140 14.97 -5.95 10.49
C LEU A 140 16.23 -5.07 10.64
N GLU A 141 16.10 -3.75 10.52
CA GLU A 141 17.19 -2.80 10.77
C GLU A 141 17.69 -2.91 12.22
N GLU A 142 16.78 -2.91 13.18
CA GLU A 142 17.09 -3.07 14.60
C GLU A 142 17.81 -4.39 14.90
N ALA A 143 17.35 -5.50 14.30
CA ALA A 143 17.99 -6.80 14.46
C ALA A 143 19.41 -6.83 13.86
N ALA A 144 19.64 -6.12 12.75
CA ALA A 144 20.96 -6.00 12.15
C ALA A 144 21.91 -5.14 13.00
N GLU A 145 21.39 -4.12 13.69
CA GLU A 145 22.20 -3.22 14.53
C GLU A 145 22.55 -3.83 15.89
N LYS A 146 21.58 -4.47 16.56
CA LYS A 146 21.75 -5.01 17.92
C LYS A 146 22.26 -6.44 17.95
N GLY A 147 22.24 -7.14 16.82
CA GLY A 147 22.54 -8.56 16.75
C GLY A 147 21.52 -9.43 17.48
N GLU A 148 21.70 -10.74 17.40
CA GLU A 148 20.92 -11.69 18.18
C GLU A 148 21.35 -11.56 19.64
N LYS A 149 20.43 -11.24 20.56
CA LYS A 149 20.75 -11.32 21.99
C LYS A 149 21.04 -12.80 22.29
N PRO A 150 22.22 -13.13 22.86
CA PRO A 150 22.59 -14.50 23.19
C PRO A 150 21.65 -15.13 24.21
#